data_AF-A0A832W8Z8-F1
#
_entry.id   AF-A0A832W8Z8-F1
#
_cell.length_a   1.000
_cell.length_b   1.000
_cell.length_c   1.000
_cell.angle_alpha   90.00
_cell.angle_beta   90.00
_cell.angle_gamma   90.00
#
_symmetry.space_group_name_H-M   'P 1'
#
loop_
_entity.id
_entity.type
_entity.pdbx_description
1 polymer ?
#
loop_
_entity_poly.entity_id
_entity_poly.type
_entity_poly.pdbx_seq_one_letter_code
_entity_poly.pdbx_strand_id
1 'polypeptide(L)'
;MSSSYYRENEKSESFGVESTCLGDSRVYERPFFFIGVPLIMVAFGGLFSKYESTFSIAYESGTTLVLYHGLCIVSKDDKLSIRGKWYRGKKLGIQGDIVVADRVENLSSGIVFARQ
;
A
#
# COMPACT_ATOMS: atom_id res chain seq x y z
N MET A 1 1.49 -8.40 39.95
CA MET A 1 2.28 -7.66 38.96
C MET A 1 1.76 -8.02 37.59
N SER A 2 1.13 -7.03 36.95
CA SER A 2 0.40 -7.13 35.70
C SER A 2 1.35 -6.98 34.50
N SER A 3 1.14 -7.74 33.43
CA SER A 3 1.35 -7.32 32.03
C SER A 3 1.18 -8.53 31.11
N SER A 4 -0.05 -8.97 30.92
CA SER A 4 -0.41 -9.84 29.80
C SER A 4 -0.92 -8.94 28.68
N TYR A 5 0.02 -8.55 27.81
CA TYR A 5 -0.14 -8.09 26.43
C TYR A 5 -1.60 -7.92 25.98
N TYR A 6 -2.02 -6.66 25.85
CA TYR A 6 -3.22 -6.29 25.13
C TYR A 6 -3.16 -6.85 23.71
N ARG A 7 -3.91 -7.93 23.51
CA ARG A 7 -4.26 -8.47 22.20
C ARG A 7 -5.46 -7.66 21.71
N GLU A 8 -5.21 -6.42 21.33
CA GLU A 8 -6.23 -5.60 20.69
C GLU A 8 -6.53 -6.18 19.31
N ASN A 9 -7.78 -6.63 19.17
CA ASN A 9 -8.45 -6.89 17.91
C ASN A 9 -8.39 -5.63 17.02
N GLU A 10 -7.34 -5.44 16.24
CA GLU A 10 -7.42 -4.57 15.06
C GLU A 10 -8.24 -5.30 14.01
N LYS A 11 -9.57 -5.18 14.12
CA LYS A 11 -10.47 -5.23 12.96
C LYS A 11 -9.98 -4.15 12.01
N SER A 12 -9.09 -4.52 11.09
CA SER A 12 -8.69 -3.68 9.96
C SER A 12 -9.89 -3.57 9.03
N GLU A 13 -10.84 -2.69 9.36
CA GLU A 13 -11.92 -2.31 8.46
C GLU A 13 -11.27 -1.68 7.23
N SER A 14 -11.45 -2.31 6.08
CA SER A 14 -10.98 -1.77 4.81
C SER A 14 -11.88 -0.59 4.46
N PHE A 15 -11.47 0.62 4.79
CA PHE A 15 -12.18 1.82 4.39
C PHE A 15 -11.81 2.15 2.93
N GLY A 16 -12.83 2.38 2.11
CA GLY A 16 -12.70 2.94 0.77
C GLY A 16 -12.63 4.45 0.86
N VAL A 17 -11.67 5.08 0.19
CA VAL A 17 -11.44 6.52 0.18
C VAL A 17 -11.36 7.01 -1.27
N GLU A 18 -12.13 8.04 -1.58
CA GLU A 18 -11.96 8.79 -2.82
C GLU A 18 -10.97 9.94 -2.61
N SER A 19 -9.98 10.05 -3.49
CA SER A 19 -8.90 11.03 -3.35
C SER A 19 -8.25 11.35 -4.69
N THR A 20 -7.55 12.48 -4.76
CA THR A 20 -6.75 12.88 -5.93
C THR A 20 -5.30 12.42 -5.76
N CYS A 21 -4.77 11.81 -6.81
CA CYS A 21 -3.36 11.44 -6.90
C CYS A 21 -2.48 12.69 -7.01
N LEU A 22 -1.44 12.79 -6.17
CA LEU A 22 -0.56 13.97 -6.10
C LEU A 22 0.68 13.85 -6.99
N GLY A 23 0.96 12.68 -7.55
CA GLY A 23 2.09 12.43 -8.43
C GLY A 23 2.02 11.05 -9.06
N ASP A 24 2.81 10.85 -10.11
CA ASP A 24 2.81 9.57 -10.84
C ASP A 24 3.26 8.40 -9.97
N SER A 25 2.67 7.23 -10.22
CA SER A 25 3.06 5.99 -9.55
C SER A 25 4.52 5.63 -9.84
N ARG A 26 5.26 5.30 -8.78
CA ARG A 26 6.60 4.73 -8.87
C ARG A 26 6.52 3.23 -8.69
N VAL A 27 6.88 2.50 -9.74
CA VAL A 27 6.94 1.05 -9.74
C VAL A 27 8.37 0.60 -9.51
N TYR A 28 8.58 -0.27 -8.53
CA TYR A 28 9.88 -0.89 -8.27
C TYR A 28 9.74 -2.39 -8.10
N GLU A 29 10.81 -3.10 -8.45
CA GLU A 29 10.93 -4.52 -8.17
C GLU A 29 11.28 -4.70 -6.69
N ARG A 30 10.58 -5.59 -5.97
CA ARG A 30 10.97 -5.90 -4.60
C ARG A 30 12.35 -6.54 -4.62
N PRO A 31 13.29 -6.08 -3.78
CA PRO A 31 14.56 -6.77 -3.64
C PRO A 31 14.32 -8.16 -3.02
N PHE A 32 14.52 -9.21 -3.82
CA PHE A 32 14.46 -10.60 -3.35
C PHE A 32 15.82 -11.12 -2.87
N PHE A 33 16.90 -10.34 -3.00
CA PHE A 33 18.25 -10.75 -2.64
C PHE A 33 19.00 -9.59 -1.95
N PHE A 34 19.48 -9.83 -0.73
CA PHE A 34 20.52 -9.04 -0.10
C PHE A 34 21.86 -9.75 -0.37
N ILE A 35 22.85 -9.05 -0.93
CA ILE A 35 24.21 -9.60 -1.13
C ILE A 35 24.77 -10.00 0.25
N GLY A 36 24.92 -11.30 0.48
CA GLY A 36 25.52 -11.86 1.71
C GLY A 36 24.72 -12.94 2.42
N VAL A 37 23.42 -13.12 2.12
CA VAL A 37 22.62 -14.23 2.69
C VAL A 37 21.74 -14.86 1.61
N PRO A 38 21.94 -16.14 1.25
CA PRO A 38 21.07 -16.84 0.32
C PRO A 38 19.81 -17.28 1.08
N LEU A 39 18.96 -16.34 1.46
CA LEU A 39 17.58 -16.66 1.82
C LEU A 39 16.83 -16.92 0.51
N ILE A 40 17.11 -18.09 -0.07
CA ILE A 40 16.25 -18.74 -1.04
C ILE A 40 15.00 -19.15 -0.26
N MET A 41 14.13 -18.18 0.04
CA MET A 41 12.75 -18.49 0.34
C MET A 41 12.07 -18.65 -1.02
N VAL A 42 12.28 -19.85 -1.58
CA VAL A 42 11.36 -20.55 -2.48
C VAL A 42 9.96 -19.96 -2.21
N ALA A 43 9.34 -19.28 -3.17
CA ALA A 43 8.49 -19.92 -4.17
C ALA A 43 7.58 -21.04 -3.59
N PHE A 44 7.29 -20.99 -2.29
CA PHE A 44 6.26 -21.80 -1.64
C PHE A 44 4.93 -21.10 -1.90
N GLY A 45 4.39 -21.35 -3.09
CA GLY A 45 2.94 -21.30 -3.32
C GLY A 45 2.29 -19.92 -3.24
N GLY A 46 2.51 -19.10 -4.26
CA GLY A 46 1.46 -18.20 -4.74
C GLY A 46 1.49 -16.73 -4.30
N LEU A 47 1.00 -15.90 -5.22
CA LEU A 47 0.15 -14.73 -4.93
C LEU A 47 0.77 -13.43 -4.41
N PHE A 48 2.05 -13.13 -4.68
CA PHE A 48 2.60 -11.78 -4.42
C PHE A 48 3.34 -11.26 -5.66
N SER A 49 2.89 -10.11 -6.19
CA SER A 49 3.53 -9.46 -7.33
C SER A 49 4.99 -9.12 -7.03
N LYS A 50 5.88 -9.44 -7.98
CA LYS A 50 7.30 -9.06 -8.00
C LYS A 50 7.50 -7.54 -7.88
N TYR A 51 6.49 -6.79 -8.31
CA TYR A 51 6.47 -5.34 -8.32
C TYR A 51 5.64 -4.78 -7.17
N GLU A 52 6.08 -3.62 -6.69
CA GLU A 52 5.30 -2.73 -5.84
C GLU A 52 5.17 -1.37 -6.52
N SER A 53 4.02 -0.75 -6.32
CA SER A 53 3.73 0.59 -6.80
C SER A 53 3.48 1.49 -5.60
N THR A 54 4.12 2.66 -5.59
CA THR A 54 3.89 3.69 -4.56
C THR A 54 3.51 5.00 -5.21
N PHE A 55 2.56 5.70 -4.59
CA PHE A 55 2.14 7.04 -5.01
C PHE A 55 1.56 7.79 -3.81
N SER A 56 1.44 9.10 -3.94
CA SER A 56 0.92 9.97 -2.89
C SER A 56 -0.49 10.44 -3.24
N ILE A 57 -1.35 10.59 -2.24
CA ILE A 57 -2.73 11.06 -2.40
C ILE A 57 -3.04 12.22 -1.46
N ALA A 58 -3.97 13.08 -1.88
CA ALA A 58 -4.51 14.14 -1.03
C ALA A 58 -5.58 13.57 -0.10
N TYR A 59 -5.26 13.41 1.18
CA TYR A 59 -6.21 12.88 2.15
C TYR A 59 -6.29 13.79 3.37
N GLU A 60 -7.53 14.13 3.74
CA GLU A 60 -7.83 15.15 4.76
C GLU A 60 -7.05 16.45 4.53
N SER A 61 -6.25 16.88 5.52
CA SER A 61 -5.45 18.12 5.50
C SER A 61 -4.01 17.88 5.05
N GLY A 62 -3.67 16.68 4.57
CA GLY A 62 -2.29 16.30 4.30
C GLY A 62 -2.08 15.40 3.09
N THR A 63 -0.87 14.85 3.04
CA THR A 63 -0.45 13.87 2.04
C THR A 63 -0.34 12.51 2.69
N THR A 64 -0.95 11.51 2.06
CA THR A 64 -0.89 10.11 2.49
C THR A 64 -0.16 9.30 1.43
N LEU A 65 0.71 8.39 1.87
CA LEU A 65 1.41 7.48 0.97
C LEU A 65 0.57 6.22 0.75
N VAL A 66 0.45 5.80 -0.50
CA VAL A 66 -0.21 4.55 -0.88
C VAL A 66 0.83 3.55 -1.35
N LEU A 67 0.76 2.34 -0.79
CA LEU A 67 1.54 1.18 -1.19
C LEU A 67 0.61 0.14 -1.79
N TYR A 68 0.82 -0.20 -3.05
CA TYR A 68 0.11 -1.29 -3.73
C TYR A 68 1.08 -2.41 -4.09
N HIS A 69 0.77 -3.62 -3.66
CA HIS A 69 1.56 -4.81 -3.92
C HIS A 69 1.27 -5.38 -5.32
N GLY A 70 1.66 -4.65 -6.35
CA GLY A 70 1.35 -4.94 -7.75
C GLY A 70 1.88 -3.89 -8.70
N LEU A 71 1.65 -4.08 -9.99
CA LEU A 71 1.65 -2.99 -10.96
C LEU A 71 0.36 -2.18 -10.77
N CYS A 72 0.47 -0.90 -10.45
CA CYS A 72 -0.62 0.06 -10.37
C CYS A 72 -0.12 1.35 -10.99
N ILE A 73 -0.57 1.60 -12.22
CA ILE A 73 -0.16 2.76 -13.01
C ILE A 73 -1.22 3.82 -12.83
N VAL A 74 -0.89 4.86 -12.08
CA VAL A 74 -1.72 6.05 -11.89
C VAL A 74 -0.88 7.29 -12.17
N SER A 75 -1.53 8.31 -12.70
CA SER A 75 -0.92 9.59 -13.03
C SER A 75 -1.31 10.65 -12.01
N LYS A 76 -0.50 11.70 -11.94
CA LYS A 76 -0.85 12.91 -11.21
C LYS A 76 -2.25 13.41 -11.64
N ASP A 77 -3.02 13.89 -10.67
CA ASP A 77 -4.37 14.45 -10.82
C ASP A 77 -5.46 13.41 -11.16
N ASP A 78 -5.13 12.12 -11.24
CA ASP A 78 -6.13 11.04 -11.30
C ASP A 78 -7.03 11.08 -10.06
N LYS A 79 -8.34 10.90 -10.29
CA LYS A 79 -9.30 10.65 -9.20
C LYS A 79 -9.33 9.17 -8.91
N LEU A 80 -9.02 8.80 -7.69
CA LEU A 80 -8.85 7.41 -7.27
C LEU A 80 -9.84 7.04 -6.17
N SER A 81 -10.45 5.87 -6.28
CA SER A 81 -11.10 5.18 -5.16
C SER A 81 -10.19 4.08 -4.66
N ILE A 82 -9.73 4.19 -3.42
CA ILE A 82 -8.68 3.36 -2.84
C ILE A 82 -9.27 2.63 -1.65
N ARG A 83 -9.16 1.31 -1.66
CA ARG A 83 -9.48 0.45 -0.54
C ARG A 83 -8.20 -0.16 -0.01
N GLY A 84 -8.09 -0.28 1.31
CA GLY A 84 -6.91 -0.84 1.93
C GLY A 84 -6.89 -0.75 3.44
N LYS A 85 -5.74 -1.11 4.01
CA LYS A 85 -5.47 -1.00 5.44
C LYS A 85 -4.64 0.24 5.72
N TRP A 86 -5.03 0.99 6.74
CA TRP A 86 -4.38 2.22 7.16
C TRP A 86 -3.40 1.95 8.29
N TYR A 87 -2.20 2.52 8.18
CA TYR A 87 -1.13 2.39 9.17
C TYR A 87 -0.57 3.76 9.49
N ARG A 88 -0.36 4.03 10.79
CA ARG A 88 0.38 5.22 11.21
C ARG A 88 1.87 5.05 10.91
N GLY A 89 2.44 5.92 10.09
CA GLY A 89 3.84 5.83 9.64
C GLY A 89 4.90 5.97 10.73
N LYS A 90 4.53 6.39 11.95
CA LYS A 90 5.46 6.52 13.09
C LYS A 90 6.26 5.24 13.39
N LYS A 91 5.78 4.06 13.03
CA LYS A 91 6.49 2.78 13.24
C LYS A 91 7.49 2.42 12.12
N LEU A 92 7.44 3.06 10.96
CA LEU A 92 8.19 2.67 9.76
C LEU A 92 9.18 3.74 9.26
N GLY A 93 9.48 4.76 10.08
CA GLY A 93 10.36 5.87 9.67
C GLY A 93 9.75 6.77 8.59
N ILE A 94 8.44 6.65 8.34
CA ILE A 94 7.70 7.46 7.37
C ILE A 94 6.87 8.47 8.15
N GLN A 95 7.01 9.75 7.81
CA GLN A 95 6.22 10.82 8.40
C GLN A 95 4.87 10.90 7.68
N GLY A 96 3.78 10.54 8.37
CA GLY A 96 2.41 10.55 7.82
C GLY A 96 1.73 9.17 7.89
N ASP A 97 0.47 9.12 7.47
CA ASP A 97 -0.27 7.85 7.37
C ASP A 97 0.05 7.15 6.03
N ILE A 98 -0.01 5.82 6.07
CA ILE A 98 0.23 4.94 4.93
C ILE A 98 -1.00 4.08 4.71
N VAL A 99 -1.43 3.95 3.45
CA VAL A 99 -2.44 2.99 3.04
C VAL A 99 -1.77 1.86 2.30
N VAL A 100 -1.91 0.64 2.80
CA VAL A 100 -1.59 -0.57 2.04
C VAL A 100 -2.86 -0.96 1.29
N ALA A 101 -2.89 -0.64 -0.01
CA ALA A 101 -4.07 -0.81 -0.85
C ALA A 101 -4.23 -2.26 -1.32
N ASP A 102 -5.46 -2.78 -1.22
CA ASP A 102 -5.88 -4.05 -1.83
C ASP A 102 -6.64 -3.81 -3.14
N ARG A 103 -7.27 -2.64 -3.30
CA ARG A 103 -7.89 -2.18 -4.54
C ARG A 103 -7.66 -0.69 -4.78
N VAL A 104 -7.33 -0.33 -6.01
CA VAL A 104 -7.22 1.04 -6.50
C VAL A 104 -8.02 1.12 -7.80
N GLU A 105 -8.98 2.02 -7.84
CA GLU A 105 -9.81 2.27 -9.01
C GLU A 105 -9.61 3.70 -9.46
N ASN A 106 -9.21 3.90 -10.71
CA ASN A 106 -9.14 5.22 -11.32
C ASN A 106 -10.53 5.58 -11.84
N LEU A 107 -11.18 6.52 -11.18
CA LEU A 107 -12.54 6.99 -11.48
C LEU A 107 -12.60 7.79 -12.79
N SER A 108 -11.47 8.34 -13.25
CA SER A 108 -11.38 9.06 -14.53
C SER A 108 -11.30 8.12 -15.73
N SER A 109 -10.56 7.01 -15.61
CA SER A 109 -10.33 6.06 -16.70
C SER A 109 -11.14 4.76 -16.60
N GLY A 110 -11.74 4.47 -15.45
CA GLY A 110 -12.42 3.21 -15.15
C GLY A 110 -11.49 2.02 -14.94
N ILE A 111 -10.17 2.22 -14.92
CA ILE A 111 -9.19 1.16 -14.72
C ILE A 111 -9.17 0.74 -13.25
N VAL A 112 -9.29 -0.55 -12.99
CA VAL A 112 -9.29 -1.13 -11.64
C VAL A 112 -8.08 -2.04 -11.45
N PHE A 113 -7.27 -1.73 -10.45
CA PHE A 113 -6.23 -2.60 -9.91
C PHE A 113 -6.76 -3.22 -8.63
N ALA A 114 -7.06 -4.51 -8.65
CA ALA A 114 -7.50 -5.24 -7.47
C ALA A 114 -6.65 -6.48 -7.28
N ARG A 115 -6.20 -6.69 -6.04
CA ARG A 115 -5.52 -7.92 -5.65
C ARG A 115 -6.57 -9.03 -5.50
N GLN A 116 -6.41 -10.12 -6.25
CA GLN A 116 -7.16 -11.37 -6.05
C GLN A 116 -6.70 -12.10 -4.78
#